data_AF-A0A556UA03-F1
#
_entry.id   AF-A0A556UA03-F1
#
_cell.length_a   1.000
_cell.length_b   1.000
_cell.length_c   1.000
_cell.angle_alpha   90.00
_cell.angle_beta   90.00
_cell.angle_gamma   90.00
#
_symmetry.space_group_name_H-M   'P 1'
#
loop_
_entity.id
_entity.type
_entity.pdbx_description
1 polymer ?
#
loop_
_entity_poly.entity_id
_entity_poly.type
_entity_poly.pdbx_seq_one_letter_code
_entity_poly.pdbx_strand_id
1 'polypeptide(L)'
;MRSLVFSNKDFQFIEEKYSDLYNILLPKILHENGKLFYPMYSNQDYDYVFDIFGDYIGDSLDSKGELSSDGLKLERIWDYADGAEEWH
;
A
#
# COMPACT_ATOMS: atom_id res chain seq x y z
N MET A 1 4.73 -12.44 -11.68
CA MET A 1 4.48 -11.45 -10.62
C MET A 1 3.30 -10.58 -11.02
N ARG A 2 2.54 -10.12 -10.04
CA ARG A 2 1.33 -9.31 -10.25
C ARG A 2 1.58 -7.85 -9.86
N SER A 3 0.74 -6.95 -10.34
CA SER A 3 0.71 -5.57 -9.84
C SER A 3 -0.02 -5.52 -8.51
N LEU A 4 0.38 -4.61 -7.62
CA LEU A 4 -0.50 -4.21 -6.51
C LEU A 4 -1.64 -3.37 -7.06
N VAL A 5 -2.83 -3.50 -6.47
CA VAL A 5 -4.03 -2.80 -6.95
C VAL A 5 -4.63 -1.93 -5.85
N PHE A 6 -4.63 -0.62 -6.07
CA PHE A 6 -5.21 0.34 -5.13
C PHE A 6 -6.55 0.87 -5.66
N SER A 7 -7.49 1.09 -4.74
CA SER A 7 -8.65 1.93 -5.03
C SER A 7 -8.25 3.42 -4.97
N ASN A 8 -8.98 4.29 -5.68
CA ASN A 8 -8.73 5.73 -5.59
C ASN A 8 -8.84 6.27 -4.16
N LYS A 9 -9.75 5.70 -3.35
CA LYS A 9 -9.93 6.12 -1.95
C LYS A 9 -8.75 5.74 -1.07
N ASP A 10 -8.20 4.55 -1.29
CA ASP A 10 -7.03 4.08 -0.55
C ASP A 10 -5.80 4.89 -0.91
N PHE A 11 -5.63 5.20 -2.20
CA PHE A 11 -4.51 6.00 -2.65
C PHE A 11 -4.62 7.46 -2.19
N GLN A 12 -5.82 8.04 -2.15
CA GLN A 12 -6.07 9.35 -1.54
C GLN A 12 -5.76 9.34 -0.03
N PHE A 13 -6.13 8.28 0.69
CA PHE A 13 -5.79 8.16 2.11
C PHE A 13 -4.26 8.13 2.32
N ILE A 14 -3.52 7.41 1.47
CA ILE A 14 -2.05 7.39 1.53
C ILE A 14 -1.50 8.80 1.25
N GLU A 15 -2.04 9.53 0.27
CA GLU A 15 -1.65 10.92 -0.01
C GLU A 15 -1.83 11.84 1.22
N GLU A 16 -2.99 11.76 1.87
CA GLU A 16 -3.36 12.64 2.98
C GLU A 16 -2.62 12.32 4.29
N LYS A 17 -2.34 11.03 4.54
CA LYS A 17 -1.82 10.56 5.83
C LYS A 17 -0.34 10.16 5.80
N TYR A 18 0.14 9.73 4.65
CA TYR A 18 1.47 9.15 4.46
C TYR A 18 2.11 9.73 3.20
N SER A 19 2.25 11.07 3.15
CA SER A 19 2.70 11.78 1.94
C SER A 19 4.06 11.29 1.41
N ASP A 20 4.96 10.84 2.27
CA ASP A 20 6.24 10.27 1.87
C ASP A 20 6.07 8.89 1.18
N LEU A 21 5.20 8.03 1.72
CA LEU A 21 4.80 6.76 1.08
C LEU A 21 4.13 7.02 -0.27
N TYR A 22 3.23 8.00 -0.33
CA TYR A 22 2.57 8.40 -1.58
C TYR A 22 3.60 8.79 -2.65
N ASN A 23 4.59 9.61 -2.28
CA ASN A 23 5.64 10.07 -3.19
C ASN A 23 6.54 8.92 -3.68
N ILE A 24 6.71 7.86 -2.88
CA ILE A 24 7.43 6.64 -3.30
C ILE A 24 6.63 5.85 -4.33
N LEU A 25 5.31 5.72 -4.14
CA LEU A 25 4.45 4.90 -4.99
C LEU A 25 4.11 5.60 -6.32
N LEU A 26 3.76 6.88 -6.27
CA LEU A 26 3.22 7.67 -7.38
C LEU A 26 4.00 7.51 -8.70
N PRO A 27 5.35 7.53 -8.74
CA PRO A 27 6.09 7.48 -9.99
C PRO A 27 5.87 6.22 -10.84
N LYS A 28 5.42 5.12 -10.21
CA LYS A 28 5.16 3.83 -10.88
C LYS A 28 3.67 3.52 -11.05
N ILE A 29 2.77 4.36 -10.53
CA ILE A 29 1.33 4.09 -10.59
C ILE A 29 0.79 4.26 -12.01
N LEU A 30 0.04 3.26 -12.46
CA LEU A 30 -0.70 3.25 -13.72
C LEU A 30 -2.21 3.35 -13.44
N HIS A 31 -2.92 4.18 -14.21
CA HIS A 31 -4.35 4.37 -14.06
C HIS A 31 -5.09 3.59 -15.16
N GLU A 32 -5.82 2.54 -14.80
CA GLU A 32 -6.57 1.71 -15.75
C GLU A 32 -7.93 1.31 -15.17
N ASN A 33 -9.01 1.40 -15.96
CA ASN A 33 -10.36 0.96 -15.57
C ASN A 33 -10.86 1.48 -14.18
N GLY A 34 -10.47 2.70 -13.81
CA GLY A 34 -10.84 3.31 -12.53
C GLY A 34 -10.09 2.75 -11.31
N LYS A 35 -9.06 1.93 -11.52
CA LYS A 35 -8.15 1.40 -10.52
C LYS A 35 -6.73 1.93 -10.74
N LEU A 36 -5.91 1.81 -9.70
CA LEU A 36 -4.51 2.23 -9.70
C LEU A 36 -3.64 0.98 -9.55
N PHE A 37 -2.70 0.79 -10.46
CA PHE A 37 -1.85 -0.38 -10.51
C PHE A 37 -0.40 0.02 -10.24
N TYR A 38 0.25 -0.65 -9.31
CA TYR A 38 1.69 -0.55 -9.12
C TYR A 38 2.34 -1.82 -9.67
N PRO A 39 2.96 -1.77 -10.86
CA PRO A 39 3.54 -2.94 -11.49
C PRO A 39 4.80 -3.37 -10.75
N MET A 40 4.88 -4.67 -10.44
CA MET A 40 6.07 -5.30 -9.89
C MET A 40 6.68 -6.19 -10.97
N TYR A 41 8.00 -6.06 -11.20
CA TYR A 41 8.70 -6.79 -12.28
C TYR A 41 9.72 -7.82 -11.75
N SER A 42 10.20 -7.63 -10.52
CA SER A 42 11.08 -8.57 -9.80
C SER A 42 10.67 -8.79 -8.32
N ASN A 43 11.00 -9.94 -7.73
CA ASN A 43 10.75 -10.16 -6.29
C ASN A 43 11.37 -9.03 -5.44
N GLN A 44 12.46 -8.42 -5.90
CA GLN A 44 13.07 -7.25 -5.27
C GLN A 44 12.14 -6.03 -5.26
N ASP A 45 11.30 -5.83 -6.28
CA ASP A 45 10.27 -4.78 -6.25
C ASP A 45 9.21 -5.08 -5.19
N TYR A 46 8.83 -6.36 -5.03
CA TYR A 46 7.87 -6.77 -3.99
C TYR A 46 8.48 -6.55 -2.61
N ASP A 47 9.66 -7.11 -2.36
CA ASP A 47 10.36 -7.00 -1.07
C ASP A 47 10.54 -5.53 -0.68
N TYR A 48 10.94 -4.67 -1.62
CA TYR A 48 11.09 -3.23 -1.38
C TYR A 48 9.78 -2.56 -0.94
N VAL A 49 8.66 -2.86 -1.60
CA VAL A 49 7.37 -2.26 -1.24
C VAL A 49 6.81 -2.87 0.04
N PHE A 50 6.97 -4.18 0.23
CA PHE A 50 6.59 -4.89 1.46
C PHE A 50 7.30 -4.31 2.68
N ASP A 51 8.62 -4.14 2.61
CA ASP A 51 9.42 -3.56 3.69
C ASP A 51 8.95 -2.13 4.01
N ILE A 52 8.71 -1.31 2.98
CA ILE A 52 8.24 0.07 3.18
C ILE A 52 6.88 0.11 3.86
N PHE A 53 5.90 -0.67 3.40
CA PHE A 53 4.59 -0.72 4.07
C PHE A 53 4.73 -1.25 5.50
N GLY A 54 5.58 -2.25 5.72
CA GLY A 54 5.91 -2.80 7.03
C GLY A 54 6.46 -1.74 7.98
N ASP A 55 7.38 -0.88 7.52
CA ASP A 55 7.94 0.21 8.31
C ASP A 55 6.86 1.21 8.73
N TYR A 56 6.03 1.70 7.80
CA TYR A 56 4.96 2.66 8.13
C TYR A 56 3.88 2.07 9.05
N ILE A 57 3.58 0.78 8.91
CA ILE A 57 2.66 0.07 9.80
C ILE A 57 3.31 -0.07 11.19
N GLY A 58 4.58 -0.48 11.24
CA GLY A 58 5.36 -0.62 12.48
C GLY A 58 5.50 0.69 13.25
N ASP A 59 5.77 1.80 12.55
CA ASP A 59 5.86 3.14 13.14
C ASP A 59 4.53 3.64 13.72
N SER A 60 3.42 3.01 13.33
CA SER A 60 2.09 3.35 13.83
C SER A 60 1.67 2.59 15.10
N LEU A 61 2.54 1.72 15.62
CA LEU A 61 2.33 0.97 16.85
C LEU A 61 2.52 1.86 18.07
N ASP A 62 1.62 1.72 19.05
CA ASP A 62 1.79 2.33 20.35
C ASP A 62 2.73 1.51 21.27
N SER A 63 2.92 1.97 22.51
CA SER A 63 3.76 1.28 23.50
C SER A 63 3.30 -0.14 23.87
N LYS A 64 2.08 -0.52 23.52
CA LYS A 64 1.52 -1.85 23.75
C LYS A 64 1.57 -2.73 22.49
N GLY A 65 2.05 -2.20 21.38
CA GLY A 65 2.04 -2.88 20.09
C GLY A 65 0.65 -2.87 19.43
N GLU A 66 -0.20 -1.91 19.76
CA GLU A 66 -1.49 -1.73 19.09
C GLU A 66 -1.35 -0.71 17.96
N LEU A 67 -1.86 -1.04 16.77
CA LEU A 67 -1.88 -0.12 15.63
C LEU A 67 -2.87 1.02 15.89
N SER A 68 -2.45 2.24 15.55
CA SER A 68 -3.35 3.38 15.45
C SER A 68 -4.47 3.14 14.42
N SER A 69 -5.54 3.96 14.46
CA SER A 69 -6.61 3.85 13.45
C SER A 69 -6.13 4.05 12.02
N ASP A 70 -5.17 4.96 11.81
CA ASP A 70 -4.57 5.19 10.51
C ASP A 70 -3.67 3.99 10.11
N GLY A 71 -2.92 3.42 11.07
CA GLY A 71 -2.13 2.20 10.88
C GLY A 71 -2.97 0.98 10.46
N LEU A 72 -4.08 0.74 11.16
CA LEU A 72 -5.04 -0.32 10.82
C LEU A 72 -5.70 -0.09 9.46
N LYS A 73 -5.82 1.17 9.01
CA LYS A 73 -6.33 1.47 7.67
C LYS A 73 -5.24 1.19 6.63
N LEU A 74 -3.98 1.53 6.90
CA LEU A 74 -2.86 1.24 6.03
C LEU A 74 -2.60 -0.26 5.85
N GLU A 75 -2.64 -1.04 6.92
CA GLU A 75 -2.58 -2.51 6.88
C GLU A 75 -3.68 -3.10 5.98
N ARG A 76 -4.92 -2.65 6.14
CA ARG A 76 -6.04 -3.08 5.28
C ARG A 76 -5.87 -2.68 3.81
N ILE A 77 -5.20 -1.56 3.55
CA ILE A 77 -4.87 -1.16 2.18
C ILE A 77 -3.83 -2.10 1.58
N TRP A 78 -2.80 -2.47 2.35
CA TRP A 78 -1.81 -3.45 1.93
C TRP A 78 -2.45 -4.81 1.63
N ASP A 79 -3.24 -5.35 2.55
CA ASP A 79 -3.94 -6.64 2.39
C ASP A 79 -4.82 -6.65 1.14
N TYR A 80 -5.53 -5.56 0.88
CA TYR A 80 -6.33 -5.42 -0.34
C TYR A 80 -5.45 -5.34 -1.59
N ALA A 81 -4.40 -4.53 -1.55
CA ALA A 81 -3.56 -4.25 -2.72
C ALA A 81 -2.74 -5.46 -3.15
N ASP A 82 -2.23 -6.23 -2.19
CA ASP A 82 -1.61 -7.52 -2.46
C ASP A 82 -2.68 -8.56 -2.82
N GLY A 83 -3.78 -8.67 -2.08
CA GLY A 83 -4.80 -9.71 -2.25
C GLY A 83 -5.73 -9.62 -3.47
N ALA A 84 -5.61 -8.60 -4.33
CA ALA A 84 -6.58 -8.25 -5.38
C ALA A 84 -6.78 -9.25 -6.55
N GLU A 85 -6.38 -10.52 -6.41
CA GLU A 85 -6.70 -11.61 -7.37
C GLU A 85 -7.63 -12.70 -6.81
N GLU A 86 -8.06 -12.70 -5.55
CA GLU A 86 -8.88 -13.80 -4.99
C GLU A 86 -10.42 -13.62 -5.03
N TRP A 87 -10.95 -12.65 -5.78
CA TRP A 87 -12.40 -12.52 -5.96
C TRP A 87 -12.77 -12.57 -7.45
N HIS A 88 -12.86 -13.82 -7.94
CA HIS A 88 -13.51 -14.19 -9.21
C HIS A 88 -15.02 -14.30 -9.05
#